data_AF-A0A521WNT9-F1
#
_entry.id   AF-A0A521WNT9-F1
#
_cell.length_a   1.000
_cell.length_b   1.000
_cell.length_c   1.000
_cell.angle_alpha   90.00
_cell.angle_beta   90.00
_cell.angle_gamma   90.00
#
_symmetry.space_group_name_H-M   'P 1'
#
loop_
_entity.id
_entity.type
_entity.pdbx_description
1 polymer ?
#
loop_
_entity_poly.entity_id
_entity_poly.type
_entity_poly.pdbx_seq_one_letter_code
_entity_poly.pdbx_strand_id
1 'polypeptide(L)'
;MVNGCIIRIRTEIVACCQNPACSLEIADQKGNTVKGTPLLETGDAKLVARAYNLGFKMVANVATTLTVEQLEYWEQNLSGIPDALRKGFGLDQSEQLEAPQAPPPPRPSFVFADTNALKALKEAEDLAEEFFGHRPDLRKQFTMPETLPWKSVIAVYDPGDLDNRATLNKALKAQKCLKDIYEESAVENYSGSEASGKPTLRFIERSEKPTENTMGLSANEMVATKRTFLDLRGYAIAFGTYHKATGRFLDSETWTRFPHNRLRSGKVADGYWDPGCSQVDFCWFVAGLRLSRAGGREAVECALATP
;
A
#
# COMPACT_ATOMS: atom_id res chain seq x y z
N MET A 1 12.60 -12.32 32.70
CA MET A 1 13.63 -11.33 32.34
C MET A 1 14.27 -11.80 31.05
N VAL A 2 13.85 -11.25 29.90
CA VAL A 2 14.37 -11.63 28.59
C VAL A 2 15.46 -10.62 28.23
N ASN A 3 16.71 -11.08 28.18
CA ASN A 3 17.86 -10.27 27.82
C ASN A 3 17.85 -9.99 26.31
N GLY A 4 17.68 -8.72 25.94
CA GLY A 4 17.80 -8.24 24.58
C GLY A 4 19.25 -8.24 24.11
N CYS A 5 19.54 -8.98 23.05
CA CYS A 5 20.83 -8.94 22.38
C CYS A 5 20.84 -7.75 21.41
N ILE A 6 21.44 -6.64 21.84
CA ILE A 6 21.72 -5.48 20.99
C ILE A 6 22.95 -5.83 20.14
N ILE A 7 22.74 -6.12 18.85
CA ILE A 7 23.83 -6.26 17.89
C ILE A 7 24.31 -4.84 17.53
N ARG A 8 25.37 -4.38 18.21
CA ARG A 8 26.18 -3.23 17.78
C ARG A 8 27.12 -3.68 16.67
N ILE A 9 26.81 -3.34 15.43
CA ILE A 9 27.75 -3.52 14.31
C ILE A 9 28.78 -2.38 14.41
N ARG A 10 29.95 -2.69 14.98
CA ARG A 10 31.14 -1.84 14.93
C ARG A 10 31.71 -1.85 13.51
N THR A 11 31.96 -0.66 13.00
CA THR A 11 32.61 -0.35 11.73
C THR A 11 34.12 -0.62 11.83
N GLU A 12 34.55 -1.86 11.57
CA GLU A 12 35.98 -2.17 11.35
C GLU A 12 36.12 -3.29 10.32
N ILE A 13 36.13 -2.95 9.03
CA ILE A 13 36.82 -3.76 8.01
C ILE A 13 37.52 -2.79 7.07
N VAL A 14 38.73 -2.39 7.47
CA VAL A 14 39.78 -1.96 6.55
C VAL A 14 40.72 -3.17 6.40
N ALA A 15 41.20 -3.36 5.18
CA ALA A 15 42.23 -4.29 4.74
C ALA A 15 41.76 -5.71 4.41
N CYS A 16 41.36 -5.91 3.15
CA CYS A 16 42.10 -6.80 2.24
C CYS A 16 41.62 -6.58 0.80
N CYS A 17 42.54 -6.81 -0.14
CA CYS A 17 42.38 -6.82 -1.60
C CYS A 17 42.64 -5.49 -2.34
N GLN A 18 43.92 -5.09 -2.34
CA GLN A 18 44.51 -4.44 -3.52
C GLN A 18 44.79 -5.53 -4.57
N ASN A 19 43.92 -5.67 -5.57
CA ASN A 19 44.27 -6.31 -6.84
C ASN A 19 43.53 -5.60 -7.99
N PRO A 20 44.20 -4.74 -8.79
CA PRO A 20 43.54 -3.88 -9.78
C PRO A 20 43.18 -4.60 -11.10
N ALA A 21 43.04 -5.92 -11.10
CA ALA A 21 42.91 -6.71 -12.33
C ALA A 21 41.75 -7.72 -12.33
N CYS A 22 40.62 -7.41 -11.69
CA CYS A 22 39.43 -8.27 -11.71
C CYS A 22 38.31 -7.66 -12.56
N SER A 23 38.49 -7.64 -13.88
CA SER A 23 37.35 -7.49 -14.79
C SER A 23 36.64 -8.84 -14.91
N LEU A 24 35.44 -8.97 -14.34
CA LEU A 24 34.58 -10.13 -14.56
C LEU A 24 33.93 -10.02 -15.94
N GLU A 25 34.30 -10.92 -16.85
CA GLU A 25 33.66 -11.04 -18.16
C GLU A 25 32.41 -11.93 -18.06
N ILE A 26 31.26 -11.38 -18.42
CA ILE A 26 29.98 -12.08 -18.43
C ILE A 26 29.56 -12.24 -19.89
N ALA A 27 29.49 -13.47 -20.40
CA ALA A 27 28.89 -13.75 -21.70
C ALA A 27 27.38 -13.92 -21.54
N ASP A 28 26.59 -13.15 -22.29
CA ASP A 28 25.17 -13.47 -22.47
C ASP A 28 24.97 -14.66 -23.42
N GLN A 29 23.75 -15.18 -23.53
CA GLN A 29 23.42 -16.33 -24.40
C GLN A 29 23.62 -16.06 -25.91
N LYS A 30 24.07 -14.87 -26.32
CA LYS A 30 24.42 -14.49 -27.70
C LYS A 30 25.88 -14.06 -27.85
N GLY A 31 26.72 -14.18 -26.81
CA GLY A 31 28.14 -13.85 -26.87
C GLY A 31 28.48 -12.36 -26.74
N ASN A 32 27.53 -11.50 -26.34
CA ASN A 32 27.84 -10.10 -26.05
C ASN A 32 28.24 -9.94 -24.58
N THR A 33 29.42 -9.34 -24.36
CA THR A 33 29.98 -9.09 -23.03
C THR A 33 29.50 -7.75 -22.50
N VAL A 34 28.57 -7.74 -21.54
CA VAL A 34 28.25 -6.51 -20.79
C VAL A 34 29.34 -6.29 -19.75
N LYS A 35 30.32 -5.43 -20.06
CA LYS A 35 31.35 -5.02 -19.10
C LYS A 35 30.75 -4.04 -18.09
N GLY A 36 30.64 -4.46 -16.83
CA GLY A 36 30.23 -3.61 -15.72
C GLY A 36 31.14 -3.82 -14.51
N THR A 37 31.53 -2.73 -13.86
CA THR A 37 32.27 -2.77 -12.59
C THR A 37 31.30 -3.16 -11.46
N PRO A 38 31.58 -4.19 -10.65
CA PRO A 38 30.81 -4.49 -9.44
C PRO A 38 30.59 -3.24 -8.58
N LEU A 39 29.37 -3.03 -8.08
CA LEU A 39 29.00 -1.78 -7.39
C LEU A 39 29.90 -1.47 -6.19
N LEU A 40 30.37 -2.50 -5.47
CA LEU A 40 31.30 -2.35 -4.34
C LEU A 40 32.67 -1.80 -4.77
N GLU A 41 33.07 -2.02 -6.02
CA GLU A 41 34.36 -1.60 -6.58
C GLU A 41 34.28 -0.18 -7.18
N THR A 42 33.08 0.40 -7.29
CA THR A 42 32.89 1.77 -7.80
C THR A 42 33.33 2.86 -6.83
N GLY A 43 33.48 2.53 -5.54
CA GLY A 43 33.75 3.50 -4.47
C GLY A 43 32.58 4.45 -4.16
N ASP A 44 31.44 4.34 -4.84
CA ASP A 44 30.26 5.17 -4.61
C ASP A 44 29.41 4.59 -3.48
N ALA A 45 29.62 5.11 -2.26
CA ALA A 45 28.87 4.70 -1.07
C ALA A 45 27.35 4.91 -1.21
N LYS A 46 26.89 5.92 -1.96
CA LYS A 46 25.45 6.14 -2.17
C LYS A 46 24.86 5.08 -3.09
N LEU A 47 25.59 4.70 -4.13
CA LEU A 47 25.15 3.66 -5.07
C LEU A 47 25.14 2.28 -4.40
N VAL A 48 26.16 1.97 -3.60
CA VAL A 48 26.23 0.76 -2.77
C VAL A 48 25.05 0.72 -1.77
N ALA A 49 24.78 1.82 -1.06
CA ALA A 49 23.63 1.90 -0.14
C ALA A 49 22.29 1.69 -0.86
N ARG A 50 22.13 2.19 -2.10
CA ARG A 50 20.95 1.94 -2.93
C ARG A 50 20.81 0.46 -3.29
N ALA A 51 21.90 -0.23 -3.62
CA ALA A 51 21.88 -1.66 -3.92
C ALA A 51 21.49 -2.51 -2.70
N TYR A 52 22.02 -2.19 -1.51
CA TYR A 52 21.59 -2.83 -0.27
C TYR A 52 20.10 -2.60 0.00
N ASN A 53 19.61 -1.36 -0.17
CA ASN A 53 18.20 -1.04 -0.01
C ASN A 53 17.30 -1.79 -1.01
N LEU A 54 17.79 -2.04 -2.22
CA LEU A 54 17.08 -2.87 -3.19
C LEU A 54 16.99 -4.32 -2.70
N GLY A 55 18.11 -4.90 -2.25
CA GLY A 55 18.13 -6.24 -1.66
C GLY A 55 17.16 -6.38 -0.49
N PHE A 56 17.13 -5.42 0.44
CA PHE A 56 16.18 -5.43 1.56
C PHE A 56 14.71 -5.42 1.12
N LYS A 57 14.37 -4.73 0.03
CA LYS A 57 13.00 -4.74 -0.52
C LYS A 57 12.61 -6.10 -1.11
N MET A 58 13.59 -6.89 -1.55
CA MET A 58 13.32 -8.23 -2.07
C MET A 58 13.08 -9.26 -0.98
N VAL A 59 13.75 -9.13 0.18
CA VAL A 59 13.71 -10.16 1.24
C VAL A 59 12.27 -10.54 1.60
N ALA A 60 11.37 -9.56 1.71
CA ALA A 60 9.97 -9.81 1.99
C ALA A 60 9.28 -10.65 0.89
N ASN A 61 9.65 -10.44 -0.38
CA ASN A 61 9.11 -11.20 -1.51
C ASN A 61 9.67 -12.63 -1.56
N VAL A 62 10.91 -12.86 -1.13
CA VAL A 62 11.52 -14.21 -1.08
C VAL A 62 10.64 -15.17 -0.27
N ALA A 63 10.18 -14.74 0.90
CA ALA A 63 9.32 -15.55 1.79
C ALA A 63 7.93 -15.86 1.20
N THR A 64 7.45 -15.04 0.25
CA THR A 64 6.16 -15.24 -0.41
C THR A 64 6.25 -15.98 -1.74
N THR A 65 7.47 -16.13 -2.28
CA THR A 65 7.69 -16.68 -3.63
C THR A 65 8.34 -18.06 -3.60
N LEU A 66 9.23 -18.33 -2.65
CA LEU A 66 9.88 -19.63 -2.56
C LEU A 66 8.97 -20.68 -1.91
N THR A 67 8.98 -21.90 -2.44
CA THR A 67 8.47 -23.07 -1.74
C THR A 67 9.46 -23.52 -0.65
N VAL A 68 9.02 -24.40 0.25
CA VAL A 68 9.88 -24.97 1.31
C VAL A 68 11.08 -25.69 0.69
N GLU A 69 10.86 -26.47 -0.36
CA GLU A 69 11.91 -27.23 -1.05
C GLU A 69 12.92 -26.31 -1.73
N GLN A 70 12.46 -25.18 -2.27
CA GLN A 70 13.35 -24.17 -2.86
C GLN A 70 14.17 -23.45 -1.78
N LEU A 71 13.56 -23.13 -0.64
CA LEU A 71 14.26 -22.54 0.50
C LEU A 71 15.36 -23.48 1.02
N GLU A 72 15.01 -24.73 1.31
CA GLU A 72 15.95 -25.77 1.77
C GLU A 72 17.08 -26.00 0.78
N TYR A 73 16.76 -26.04 -0.52
CA TYR A 73 17.78 -26.15 -1.57
C TYR A 73 18.77 -24.99 -1.51
N TRP A 74 18.30 -23.74 -1.43
CA TRP A 74 19.19 -22.57 -1.43
C TRP A 74 19.99 -22.42 -0.12
N GLU A 75 19.43 -22.81 1.02
CA GLU A 75 20.16 -22.88 2.29
C GLU A 75 21.35 -23.85 2.24
N GLN A 76 21.21 -24.94 1.49
CA GLN A 76 22.29 -25.91 1.25
C GLN A 76 23.24 -25.48 0.12
N ASN A 77 22.84 -24.54 -0.73
CA ASN A 77 23.56 -24.13 -1.95
C ASN A 77 23.84 -22.61 -1.97
N LEU A 78 24.27 -22.05 -0.83
CA LEU A 78 24.50 -20.60 -0.67
C LEU A 78 25.44 -19.99 -1.72
N SER A 79 26.46 -20.75 -2.15
CA SER A 79 27.43 -20.29 -3.16
C SER A 79 26.79 -20.08 -4.55
N GLY A 80 25.65 -20.70 -4.83
CA GLY A 80 24.90 -20.53 -6.09
C GLY A 80 23.97 -19.32 -6.10
N ILE A 81 23.68 -18.71 -4.92
CA ILE A 81 22.76 -17.58 -4.81
C ILE A 81 23.21 -16.37 -5.63
N PRO A 82 24.50 -15.94 -5.63
CA PRO A 82 24.93 -14.80 -6.44
C PRO A 82 24.66 -15.00 -7.94
N ASP A 83 24.88 -16.19 -8.46
CA ASP A 83 24.62 -16.50 -9.87
C ASP A 83 23.13 -16.63 -10.17
N ALA A 84 22.33 -17.19 -9.24
CA ALA A 84 20.88 -17.24 -9.37
C ALA A 84 20.26 -15.84 -9.34
N LEU A 85 20.70 -14.97 -8.43
CA LEU A 85 20.34 -13.56 -8.40
C LEU A 85 20.78 -12.86 -9.69
N ARG A 86 22.01 -13.10 -10.16
CA ARG A 86 22.51 -12.53 -11.43
C ARG A 86 21.66 -12.96 -12.62
N LYS A 87 21.21 -14.21 -12.67
CA LYS A 87 20.31 -14.72 -13.73
C LYS A 87 18.92 -14.12 -13.61
N GLY A 88 18.36 -14.04 -12.41
CA GLY A 88 17.04 -13.44 -12.16
C GLY A 88 16.99 -11.92 -12.29
N PHE A 89 18.14 -11.24 -12.16
CA PHE A 89 18.31 -9.80 -12.40
C PHE A 89 18.97 -9.46 -13.72
N GLY A 90 19.32 -10.47 -14.53
CA GLY A 90 19.81 -10.23 -15.86
C GLY A 90 18.72 -9.49 -16.62
N LEU A 91 19.00 -8.27 -17.05
CA LEU A 91 18.14 -7.55 -17.99
C LEU A 91 18.13 -8.39 -19.26
N ASP A 92 17.11 -9.21 -19.44
CA ASP A 92 16.96 -9.97 -20.65
C ASP A 92 16.80 -8.93 -21.77
N GLN A 93 17.68 -8.90 -22.77
CA GLN A 93 17.49 -7.98 -23.90
C GLN A 93 16.20 -8.29 -24.69
N SER A 94 15.55 -9.42 -24.40
CA SER A 94 14.20 -9.75 -24.86
C SER A 94 13.09 -9.25 -23.94
N GLU A 95 13.39 -8.83 -22.71
CA GLU A 95 12.62 -7.80 -22.00
C GLU A 95 12.96 -6.47 -22.70
N GLN A 96 12.40 -6.28 -23.90
CA GLN A 96 11.88 -4.96 -24.20
C GLN A 96 11.19 -4.48 -22.94
N LEU A 97 11.68 -3.37 -22.34
CA LEU A 97 10.92 -2.51 -21.44
C LEU A 97 9.47 -2.87 -21.59
N GLU A 98 8.88 -3.63 -20.63
CA GLU A 98 7.51 -4.10 -20.76
C GLU A 98 6.74 -2.92 -21.31
N ALA A 99 6.23 -3.07 -22.55
CA ALA A 99 5.51 -2.00 -23.23
C ALA A 99 4.57 -1.42 -22.19
N PRO A 100 4.58 -0.08 -21.97
CA PRO A 100 3.96 0.56 -20.81
C PRO A 100 2.66 -0.15 -20.52
N GLN A 101 2.58 -0.81 -19.34
CA GLN A 101 1.52 -1.77 -18.99
C GLN A 101 0.26 -1.45 -19.78
N ALA A 102 -0.17 -2.39 -20.63
CA ALA A 102 -1.32 -2.20 -21.50
C ALA A 102 -2.37 -1.40 -20.74
N PRO A 103 -2.83 -0.25 -21.29
CA PRO A 103 -3.65 0.67 -20.55
C PRO A 103 -4.75 -0.14 -19.90
N PRO A 104 -4.97 0.06 -18.58
CA PRO A 104 -5.90 -0.77 -17.84
C PRO A 104 -7.22 -0.85 -18.61
N PRO A 105 -7.86 -2.02 -18.64
CA PRO A 105 -9.06 -2.21 -19.45
C PRO A 105 -10.04 -1.05 -19.21
N PRO A 106 -10.67 -0.53 -20.28
CA PRO A 106 -11.59 0.58 -20.15
C PRO A 106 -12.65 0.22 -19.13
N ARG A 107 -12.75 1.04 -18.09
CA ARG A 107 -13.66 0.75 -17.00
C ARG A 107 -15.09 0.99 -17.46
N PRO A 108 -16.05 0.23 -16.91
CA PRO A 108 -17.43 0.67 -16.91
C PRO A 108 -17.49 2.11 -16.39
N SER A 109 -18.25 2.95 -17.07
CA SER A 109 -18.51 4.33 -16.67
C SER A 109 -20.02 4.46 -16.57
N PHE A 110 -20.50 4.76 -15.36
CA PHE A 110 -21.92 4.91 -15.06
C PHE A 110 -22.22 6.37 -14.82
N VAL A 111 -23.29 6.87 -15.44
CA VAL A 111 -23.81 8.22 -15.17
C VAL A 111 -24.12 8.32 -13.68
N PHE A 112 -23.70 9.40 -13.03
CA PHE A 112 -23.81 9.56 -11.57
C PHE A 112 -25.24 9.32 -11.06
N ALA A 113 -26.24 9.85 -11.78
CA ALA A 113 -27.65 9.71 -11.44
C ALA A 113 -28.18 8.26 -11.50
N ASP A 114 -27.51 7.38 -12.26
CA ASP A 114 -27.88 5.96 -12.43
C ASP A 114 -27.18 5.04 -11.41
N THR A 115 -26.39 5.63 -10.51
CA THR A 115 -25.72 4.93 -9.40
C THR A 115 -26.49 5.12 -8.09
N ASN A 116 -26.07 4.44 -7.02
CA ASN A 116 -26.56 4.73 -5.67
C ASN A 116 -25.93 5.98 -5.02
N ALA A 117 -25.16 6.80 -5.75
CA ALA A 117 -24.37 7.88 -5.17
C ALA A 117 -25.18 8.92 -4.39
N LEU A 118 -26.40 9.28 -4.84
CA LEU A 118 -27.29 10.18 -4.09
C LEU A 118 -27.71 9.61 -2.74
N LYS A 119 -27.89 8.29 -2.64
CA LYS A 119 -28.14 7.61 -1.37
C LYS A 119 -26.88 7.60 -0.52
N ALA A 120 -25.74 7.28 -1.11
CA ALA A 120 -24.44 7.24 -0.41
C ALA A 120 -24.06 8.60 0.18
N LEU A 121 -24.35 9.71 -0.51
CA LEU A 121 -24.15 11.06 0.02
C LEU A 121 -24.96 11.29 1.29
N LYS A 122 -26.26 10.94 1.29
CA LYS A 122 -27.10 11.05 2.49
C LYS A 122 -26.58 10.20 3.64
N GLU A 123 -26.16 8.95 3.33
CA GLU A 123 -25.54 8.05 4.32
C GLU A 123 -24.27 8.69 4.94
N ALA A 124 -23.45 9.39 4.14
CA ALA A 124 -22.27 10.11 4.63
C ALA A 124 -22.61 11.37 5.44
N GLU A 125 -23.62 12.14 5.03
CA GLU A 125 -24.11 13.32 5.78
C GLU A 125 -24.65 12.92 7.16
N ASP A 126 -25.45 11.85 7.22
CA ASP A 126 -26.01 11.31 8.47
C ASP A 126 -24.89 10.77 9.40
N LEU A 127 -23.85 10.16 8.81
CA LEU A 127 -22.69 9.70 9.58
C LEU A 127 -21.85 10.87 10.09
N ALA A 128 -21.67 11.92 9.29
CA ALA A 128 -20.93 13.11 9.69
C ALA A 128 -21.62 13.84 10.85
N GLU A 129 -22.96 13.91 10.84
CA GLU A 129 -23.75 14.45 11.94
C GLU A 129 -23.51 13.66 13.23
N GLU A 130 -23.49 12.33 13.15
CA GLU A 130 -23.27 11.44 14.30
C GLU A 130 -21.84 11.50 14.82
N PHE A 131 -20.82 11.45 13.94
CA PHE A 131 -19.42 11.29 14.34
C PHE A 131 -18.71 12.62 14.57
N PHE A 132 -19.08 13.64 13.81
CA PHE A 132 -18.43 14.95 13.80
C PHE A 132 -19.32 16.07 14.34
N GLY A 133 -20.57 15.77 14.71
CA GLY A 133 -21.50 16.71 15.34
C GLY A 133 -22.05 17.77 14.39
N HIS A 134 -21.83 17.64 13.08
CA HIS A 134 -22.33 18.55 12.07
C HIS A 134 -22.75 17.80 10.82
N ARG A 135 -23.90 18.20 10.25
CA ARG A 135 -24.42 17.63 9.01
C ARG A 135 -24.03 18.54 7.83
N PRO A 136 -23.02 18.19 7.01
CA PRO A 136 -22.68 18.96 5.82
C PRO A 136 -23.77 18.81 4.75
N ASP A 137 -23.88 19.80 3.84
CA ASP A 137 -24.59 19.64 2.57
C ASP A 137 -23.54 19.33 1.50
N LEU A 138 -23.28 18.04 1.26
CA LEU A 138 -22.13 17.61 0.45
C LEU A 138 -22.25 18.04 -1.01
N ARG A 139 -23.48 18.19 -1.52
CA ARG A 139 -23.72 18.65 -2.89
C ARG A 139 -23.54 20.16 -3.05
N LYS A 140 -23.62 20.94 -1.97
CA LYS A 140 -23.23 22.36 -1.99
C LYS A 140 -21.73 22.55 -1.80
N GLN A 141 -21.07 21.68 -1.04
CA GLN A 141 -19.65 21.82 -0.74
C GLN A 141 -18.74 21.25 -1.83
N PHE A 142 -19.20 20.26 -2.59
CA PHE A 142 -18.40 19.55 -3.58
C PHE A 142 -19.10 19.48 -4.94
N THR A 143 -18.29 19.57 -5.99
CA THR A 143 -18.71 19.29 -7.36
C THR A 143 -18.78 17.77 -7.56
N MET A 144 -19.96 17.26 -7.87
CA MET A 144 -20.16 15.83 -8.13
C MET A 144 -19.56 15.45 -9.49
N PRO A 145 -18.90 14.29 -9.61
CA PRO A 145 -18.44 13.81 -10.90
C PRO A 145 -19.65 13.46 -11.79
N GLU A 146 -19.51 13.64 -13.10
CA GLU A 146 -20.56 13.27 -14.07
C GLU A 146 -20.76 11.76 -14.15
N THR A 147 -19.66 11.01 -14.00
CA THR A 147 -19.66 9.55 -14.05
C THR A 147 -18.85 8.95 -12.91
N LEU A 148 -19.19 7.71 -12.57
CA LEU A 148 -18.46 6.89 -11.60
C LEU A 148 -18.12 5.54 -12.22
N PRO A 149 -16.99 4.91 -11.83
CA PRO A 149 -16.62 3.61 -12.36
C PRO A 149 -17.42 2.44 -11.76
N TRP A 150 -18.30 2.73 -10.77
CA TRP A 150 -19.10 1.73 -10.07
C TRP A 150 -20.57 2.17 -9.96
N LYS A 151 -21.51 1.23 -10.11
CA LYS A 151 -22.94 1.48 -9.85
C LYS A 151 -23.26 1.62 -8.37
N SER A 152 -22.51 0.91 -7.53
CA SER A 152 -22.71 0.86 -6.08
C SER A 152 -21.46 1.40 -5.40
N VAL A 153 -21.60 2.54 -4.72
CA VAL A 153 -20.54 3.29 -4.08
C VAL A 153 -20.81 3.55 -2.60
N ILE A 154 -19.74 3.90 -1.90
CA ILE A 154 -19.73 4.52 -0.57
C ILE A 154 -19.18 5.93 -0.75
N ALA A 155 -19.84 6.92 -0.15
CA ALA A 155 -19.30 8.26 -0.04
C ALA A 155 -18.49 8.35 1.27
N VAL A 156 -17.26 8.83 1.16
CA VAL A 156 -16.32 9.00 2.27
C VAL A 156 -16.08 10.50 2.41
N TYR A 157 -16.77 11.11 3.37
CA TYR A 157 -16.56 12.51 3.74
C TYR A 157 -15.65 12.60 4.95
N ASP A 158 -14.57 13.34 4.80
CA ASP A 158 -13.61 13.64 5.83
C ASP A 158 -13.58 15.17 6.03
N PRO A 159 -13.93 15.68 7.22
CA PRO A 159 -13.96 17.12 7.48
C PRO A 159 -12.57 17.77 7.44
N GLY A 160 -11.50 16.99 7.56
CA GLY A 160 -10.11 17.42 7.41
C GLY A 160 -9.50 18.12 8.62
N ASP A 161 -10.27 18.39 9.67
CA ASP A 161 -9.82 18.96 10.94
C ASP A 161 -9.29 17.91 11.93
N LEU A 162 -9.41 16.63 11.59
CA LEU A 162 -8.99 15.50 12.43
C LEU A 162 -7.76 14.79 11.87
N ASP A 163 -6.84 14.46 12.76
CA ASP A 163 -5.75 13.52 12.47
C ASP A 163 -6.26 12.06 12.42
N ASN A 164 -5.38 11.12 12.09
CA ASN A 164 -5.70 9.68 12.07
C ASN A 164 -6.26 9.19 13.40
N ARG A 165 -5.62 9.52 14.52
CA ARG A 165 -6.00 9.01 15.86
C ARG A 165 -7.40 9.49 16.23
N ALA A 166 -7.67 10.77 16.05
CA ALA A 166 -8.95 11.39 16.32
C ALA A 166 -10.05 10.81 15.42
N THR A 167 -9.76 10.60 14.13
CA THR A 167 -10.72 9.97 13.22
C THR A 167 -10.99 8.51 13.59
N LEU A 168 -9.98 7.70 13.91
CA LEU A 168 -10.19 6.31 14.33
C LEU A 168 -11.01 6.25 15.62
N ASN A 169 -10.71 7.12 16.59
CA ASN A 169 -11.50 7.20 17.82
C ASN A 169 -12.96 7.57 17.55
N LYS A 170 -13.25 8.46 16.60
CA LYS A 170 -14.63 8.88 16.29
C LYS A 170 -15.35 7.89 15.37
N ALA A 171 -14.72 7.44 14.29
CA ALA A 171 -15.36 6.65 13.25
C ALA A 171 -15.43 5.16 13.57
N LEU A 172 -14.44 4.63 14.30
CA LEU A 172 -14.40 3.22 14.68
C LEU A 172 -14.89 3.00 16.11
N LYS A 173 -14.37 3.70 17.14
CA LYS A 173 -14.83 3.42 18.52
C LYS A 173 -16.29 3.76 18.80
N ALA A 174 -16.91 4.63 18.00
CA ALA A 174 -18.35 4.87 18.09
C ALA A 174 -19.18 3.65 17.63
N GLN A 175 -18.58 2.74 16.85
CA GLN A 175 -19.20 1.50 16.42
C GLN A 175 -19.19 0.50 17.57
N LYS A 176 -20.33 0.36 18.26
CA LYS A 176 -20.51 -0.56 19.39
C LYS A 176 -20.24 -2.04 19.07
N CYS A 177 -20.10 -2.39 17.80
CA CYS A 177 -19.76 -3.73 17.34
C CYS A 177 -18.24 -4.02 17.37
N LEU A 178 -17.39 -3.01 17.57
CA LEU A 178 -15.96 -3.18 17.72
C LEU A 178 -15.59 -3.36 19.19
N LYS A 179 -14.79 -4.38 19.49
CA LYS A 179 -14.19 -4.56 20.82
C LYS A 179 -12.97 -3.66 21.01
N ASP A 180 -12.12 -3.59 19.99
CA ASP A 180 -10.89 -2.80 20.03
C ASP A 180 -10.42 -2.40 18.62
N ILE A 181 -9.34 -1.62 18.56
CA ILE A 181 -8.58 -1.31 17.36
C ILE A 181 -7.13 -1.74 17.62
N TYR A 182 -6.64 -2.71 16.86
CA TYR A 182 -5.25 -3.14 16.97
C TYR A 182 -4.36 -2.35 16.02
N GLU A 183 -3.20 -1.94 16.53
CA GLU A 183 -2.21 -1.18 15.78
C GLU A 183 -0.82 -1.77 16.00
N GLU A 184 -0.24 -2.35 14.96
CA GLU A 184 1.15 -2.83 15.01
C GLU A 184 2.15 -1.65 15.10
N SER A 185 1.75 -0.49 14.61
CA SER A 185 2.45 0.78 14.80
C SER A 185 1.43 1.88 14.96
N ALA A 186 1.67 2.81 15.88
CA ALA A 186 0.73 3.89 16.15
C ALA A 186 0.38 4.64 14.86
N VAL A 187 -0.92 4.80 14.60
CA VAL A 187 -1.44 5.38 13.34
C VAL A 187 -0.98 6.81 13.06
N GLU A 188 -0.50 7.50 14.09
CA GLU A 188 0.06 8.86 14.04
C GLU A 188 1.45 8.90 13.38
N ASN A 189 2.16 7.76 13.36
CA ASN A 189 3.52 7.68 12.82
C ASN A 189 3.58 7.54 11.28
N TYR A 190 2.44 7.32 10.62
CA TYR A 190 2.38 7.21 9.17
C TYR A 190 2.33 8.59 8.51
N SER A 191 2.89 8.72 7.31
CA SER A 191 2.71 9.92 6.50
C SER A 191 1.24 10.20 6.22
N GLY A 192 0.88 11.49 6.20
CA GLY A 192 -0.51 11.92 6.04
C GLY A 192 -1.38 11.68 7.27
N SER A 193 -0.79 11.43 8.45
CA SER A 193 -1.54 11.25 9.69
C SER A 193 -2.13 12.54 10.24
N GLU A 194 -1.52 13.69 9.94
CA GLU A 194 -1.98 14.99 10.42
C GLU A 194 -3.32 15.41 9.78
N ALA A 195 -4.02 16.33 10.43
CA ALA A 195 -5.20 16.97 9.88
C ALA A 195 -4.86 17.61 8.52
N SER A 196 -5.66 17.34 7.48
CA SER A 196 -5.42 17.92 6.15
C SER A 196 -5.73 19.41 6.09
N GLY A 197 -6.48 19.93 7.07
CA GLY A 197 -6.96 21.30 7.14
C GLY A 197 -8.02 21.65 6.08
N LYS A 198 -8.42 20.68 5.26
CA LYS A 198 -9.41 20.85 4.18
C LYS A 198 -10.30 19.62 4.11
N PRO A 199 -11.62 19.82 3.95
CA PRO A 199 -12.54 18.71 3.83
C PRO A 199 -12.34 18.02 2.48
N THR A 200 -12.54 16.71 2.46
CA THR A 200 -12.48 15.89 1.25
C THR A 200 -13.73 15.03 1.14
N LEU A 201 -14.15 14.78 -0.10
CA LEU A 201 -15.20 13.83 -0.43
C LEU A 201 -14.69 12.90 -1.51
N ARG A 202 -14.80 11.60 -1.25
CA ARG A 202 -14.38 10.54 -2.17
C ARG A 202 -15.47 9.51 -2.35
N PHE A 203 -15.62 9.00 -3.56
CA PHE A 203 -16.42 7.81 -3.82
C PHE A 203 -15.50 6.60 -4.00
N ILE A 204 -15.82 5.52 -3.29
CA ILE A 204 -15.18 4.21 -3.46
C ILE A 204 -16.25 3.17 -3.82
N GLU A 205 -15.82 2.04 -4.37
CA GLU A 205 -16.71 0.91 -4.60
C GLU A 205 -17.34 0.39 -3.30
N ARG A 206 -18.65 0.11 -3.33
CA ARG A 206 -19.37 -0.54 -2.23
C ARG A 206 -19.17 -2.05 -2.27
N SER A 207 -17.97 -2.49 -1.93
CA SER A 207 -17.56 -3.90 -1.88
C SER A 207 -16.91 -4.25 -0.56
N GLU A 208 -17.12 -5.48 -0.08
CA GLU A 208 -16.41 -6.00 1.09
C GLU A 208 -14.91 -6.14 0.85
N LYS A 209 -14.48 -6.30 -0.40
CA LYS A 209 -13.06 -6.49 -0.76
C LYS A 209 -12.50 -5.22 -1.41
N PRO A 210 -11.17 -5.05 -1.45
CA PRO A 210 -10.54 -3.97 -2.21
C PRO A 210 -10.88 -4.06 -3.70
N THR A 211 -10.52 -3.03 -4.47
CA THR A 211 -10.81 -2.98 -5.90
C THR A 211 -10.11 -4.16 -6.61
N GLU A 212 -10.88 -4.98 -7.33
CA GLU A 212 -10.44 -6.29 -7.82
C GLU A 212 -9.12 -6.24 -8.62
N ASN A 213 -8.97 -5.27 -9.52
CA ASN A 213 -7.77 -5.11 -10.36
C ASN A 213 -6.53 -4.57 -9.62
N THR A 214 -6.62 -4.36 -8.32
CA THR A 214 -5.52 -3.93 -7.46
C THR A 214 -5.03 -5.05 -6.53
N MET A 215 -5.78 -6.16 -6.47
CA MET A 215 -5.45 -7.31 -5.63
C MET A 215 -4.11 -7.90 -6.06
N GLY A 216 -3.25 -8.22 -5.09
CA GLY A 216 -1.92 -8.76 -5.35
C GLY A 216 -0.86 -7.72 -5.72
N LEU A 217 -1.23 -6.45 -5.93
CA LEU A 217 -0.25 -5.40 -6.20
C LEU A 217 0.49 -4.99 -4.91
N SER A 218 1.76 -4.65 -5.05
CA SER A 218 2.52 -3.97 -4.00
C SER A 218 2.11 -2.49 -3.91
N ALA A 219 2.39 -1.84 -2.77
CA ALA A 219 2.13 -0.42 -2.61
C ALA A 219 2.88 0.43 -3.65
N ASN A 220 4.10 0.04 -4.02
CA ASN A 220 4.88 0.76 -5.03
C ASN A 220 4.25 0.66 -6.42
N GLU A 221 3.74 -0.51 -6.80
CA GLU A 221 3.00 -0.69 -8.06
C GLU A 221 1.72 0.13 -8.07
N MET A 222 0.97 0.15 -6.96
CA MET A 222 -0.22 1.00 -6.81
C MET A 222 0.11 2.49 -7.03
N VAL A 223 1.15 3.02 -6.38
CA VAL A 223 1.60 4.40 -6.60
C VAL A 223 1.94 4.66 -8.06
N ALA A 224 2.58 3.69 -8.75
CA ALA A 224 2.95 3.82 -10.15
C ALA A 224 1.74 3.92 -11.10
N THR A 225 0.57 3.41 -10.70
CA THR A 225 -0.68 3.55 -11.48
C THR A 225 -1.19 4.98 -11.56
N LYS A 226 -0.70 5.89 -10.70
CA LYS A 226 -1.16 7.29 -10.56
C LYS A 226 -2.67 7.42 -10.28
N ARG A 227 -3.32 6.35 -9.83
CA ARG A 227 -4.71 6.37 -9.36
C ARG A 227 -4.75 6.87 -7.92
N THR A 228 -5.88 7.43 -7.53
CA THR A 228 -6.14 7.76 -6.13
C THR A 228 -6.62 6.51 -5.40
N PHE A 229 -6.03 6.27 -4.23
CA PHE A 229 -6.44 5.20 -3.31
C PHE A 229 -6.90 5.82 -2.00
N LEU A 230 -7.83 5.14 -1.34
CA LEU A 230 -8.26 5.47 0.00
C LEU A 230 -7.08 5.42 0.96
N ASP A 231 -6.99 6.42 1.82
CA ASP A 231 -6.01 6.49 2.90
C ASP A 231 -6.57 5.80 4.17
N LEU A 232 -5.70 5.62 5.18
CA LEU A 232 -6.05 4.99 6.45
C LEU A 232 -7.24 5.68 7.14
N ARG A 233 -7.28 7.02 7.10
CA ARG A 233 -8.34 7.83 7.69
C ARG A 233 -9.67 7.62 6.99
N GLY A 234 -9.66 7.67 5.66
CA GLY A 234 -10.80 7.40 4.81
C GLY A 234 -11.30 5.97 4.95
N TYR A 235 -10.41 5.01 5.20
CA TYR A 235 -10.81 3.64 5.50
C TYR A 235 -11.60 3.52 6.80
N ALA A 236 -11.15 4.15 7.88
CA ALA A 236 -11.88 4.17 9.15
C ALA A 236 -13.30 4.75 8.99
N ILE A 237 -13.45 5.83 8.20
CA ILE A 237 -14.74 6.43 7.88
C ILE A 237 -15.58 5.48 7.01
N ALA A 238 -15.01 4.97 5.92
CA ALA A 238 -15.70 4.06 5.00
C ALA A 238 -16.19 2.79 5.69
N PHE A 239 -15.40 2.25 6.62
CA PHE A 239 -15.74 1.10 7.43
C PHE A 239 -17.02 1.34 8.23
N GLY A 240 -17.09 2.46 8.95
CA GLY A 240 -18.27 2.84 9.72
C GLY A 240 -19.50 3.08 8.83
N THR A 241 -19.32 3.78 7.71
CA THR A 241 -20.41 4.02 6.74
C THR A 241 -20.95 2.70 6.18
N TYR A 242 -20.06 1.81 5.77
CA TYR A 242 -20.44 0.52 5.19
C TYR A 242 -21.20 -0.35 6.18
N HIS A 243 -20.72 -0.42 7.42
CA HIS A 243 -21.38 -1.20 8.47
C HIS A 243 -22.76 -0.66 8.79
N LYS A 244 -22.88 0.66 9.02
CA LYS A 244 -24.18 1.29 9.31
C LYS A 244 -25.19 1.06 8.18
N ALA A 245 -24.73 1.09 6.93
CA ALA A 245 -25.62 1.02 5.78
C ALA A 245 -25.92 -0.41 5.29
N THR A 246 -25.19 -1.43 5.75
CA THR A 246 -25.35 -2.82 5.26
C THR A 246 -25.42 -3.89 6.35
N GLY A 247 -24.99 -3.58 7.58
CA GLY A 247 -24.78 -4.55 8.66
C GLY A 247 -23.55 -5.45 8.48
N ARG A 248 -22.78 -5.29 7.40
CA ARG A 248 -21.57 -6.08 7.07
C ARG A 248 -20.31 -5.28 7.37
N PHE A 249 -19.13 -5.90 7.25
CA PHE A 249 -17.84 -5.25 7.50
C PHE A 249 -16.97 -5.24 6.25
N LEU A 250 -16.13 -4.22 6.10
CA LEU A 250 -15.11 -4.20 5.06
C LEU A 250 -13.97 -5.14 5.44
N ASP A 251 -13.43 -5.86 4.46
CA ASP A 251 -12.17 -6.58 4.53
C ASP A 251 -12.10 -7.67 5.61
N SER A 252 -13.16 -8.48 5.75
CA SER A 252 -13.18 -9.64 6.65
C SER A 252 -12.26 -10.80 6.20
N GLU A 253 -11.98 -10.88 4.90
CA GLU A 253 -11.16 -11.93 4.27
C GLU A 253 -9.99 -11.38 3.46
N THR A 254 -9.83 -10.06 3.42
CA THR A 254 -8.87 -9.35 2.58
C THR A 254 -8.26 -8.21 3.36
N TRP A 255 -7.32 -7.49 2.76
CA TRP A 255 -6.63 -6.37 3.38
C TRP A 255 -6.68 -5.17 2.44
N THR A 256 -7.07 -4.00 2.97
CA THR A 256 -6.90 -2.75 2.23
C THR A 256 -5.52 -2.19 2.51
N ARG A 257 -4.73 -2.02 1.47
CA ARG A 257 -3.41 -1.38 1.50
C ARG A 257 -3.52 0.11 1.26
N PHE A 258 -2.81 0.90 2.07
CA PHE A 258 -2.82 2.37 2.00
C PHE A 258 -1.49 2.89 1.40
N PRO A 259 -1.32 2.89 0.06
CA PRO A 259 0.00 3.04 -0.57
C PRO A 259 0.76 4.35 -0.22
N HIS A 260 0.04 5.36 0.25
CA HIS A 260 0.57 6.67 0.64
C HIS A 260 0.75 6.87 2.15
N ASN A 261 0.23 5.98 3.00
CA ASN A 261 0.44 6.03 4.45
C ASN A 261 1.65 5.16 4.80
N ARG A 262 2.83 5.80 4.92
CA ARG A 262 4.13 5.15 5.08
C ARG A 262 4.81 5.55 6.38
N LEU A 263 5.42 4.58 7.04
CA LEU A 263 6.37 4.85 8.13
C LEU A 263 7.68 5.40 7.55
N ARG A 264 8.48 6.07 8.38
CA ARG A 264 9.83 6.56 8.00
C ARG A 264 10.75 5.45 7.47
N SER A 265 10.54 4.21 7.90
CA SER A 265 11.26 3.01 7.45
C SER A 265 10.86 2.54 6.04
N GLY A 266 9.86 3.18 5.40
CA GLY A 266 9.36 2.80 4.08
C GLY A 266 8.32 1.67 4.09
N LYS A 267 7.91 1.19 5.27
CA LYS A 267 6.79 0.27 5.44
C LYS A 267 5.45 0.99 5.21
N VAL A 268 4.45 0.26 4.73
CA VAL A 268 3.12 0.77 4.35
C VAL A 268 2.08 0.17 5.27
N ALA A 269 1.09 0.98 5.66
CA ALA A 269 -0.04 0.51 6.43
C ALA A 269 -1.01 -0.33 5.56
N ASP A 270 -1.47 -1.43 6.13
CA ASP A 270 -2.61 -2.20 5.63
C ASP A 270 -3.66 -2.29 6.76
N GLY A 271 -4.95 -2.32 6.39
CA GLY A 271 -6.08 -2.37 7.30
C GLY A 271 -7.07 -3.48 6.95
N TYR A 272 -7.62 -4.16 7.95
CA TYR A 272 -8.66 -5.18 7.76
C TYR A 272 -9.55 -5.36 9.00
N TRP A 273 -10.65 -6.10 8.84
CA TRP A 273 -11.51 -6.53 9.94
C TRP A 273 -11.14 -7.94 10.38
N ASP A 274 -10.76 -8.11 11.64
CA ASP A 274 -10.60 -9.43 12.24
C ASP A 274 -11.92 -9.88 12.90
N PRO A 275 -12.71 -10.78 12.27
CA PRO A 275 -13.94 -11.28 12.87
C PRO A 275 -13.68 -12.14 14.12
N GLY A 276 -12.51 -12.78 14.24
CA GLY A 276 -12.18 -13.63 15.38
C GLY A 276 -11.98 -12.84 16.66
N CYS A 277 -11.34 -11.68 16.55
CA CYS A 277 -11.11 -10.77 17.68
C CYS A 277 -12.18 -9.67 17.78
N SER A 278 -13.03 -9.51 16.75
CA SER A 278 -14.01 -8.43 16.64
C SER A 278 -13.38 -7.04 16.74
N GLN A 279 -12.29 -6.82 16.01
CA GLN A 279 -11.51 -5.58 15.98
C GLN A 279 -11.07 -5.21 14.56
N VAL A 280 -10.79 -3.93 14.35
CA VAL A 280 -10.12 -3.45 13.13
C VAL A 280 -8.62 -3.41 13.38
N ASP A 281 -7.86 -3.99 12.48
CA ASP A 281 -6.43 -4.17 12.61
C ASP A 281 -5.69 -3.32 11.59
N PHE A 282 -4.73 -2.53 12.07
CA PHE A 282 -3.79 -1.77 11.27
C PHE A 282 -2.37 -2.33 11.44
N CYS A 283 -1.92 -3.09 10.46
CA CYS A 283 -0.57 -3.67 10.44
C CYS A 283 0.31 -2.95 9.41
N TRP A 284 1.60 -3.27 9.39
CA TRP A 284 2.50 -2.75 8.36
C TRP A 284 3.15 -3.87 7.55
N PHE A 285 3.40 -3.59 6.27
CA PHE A 285 4.18 -4.47 5.40
C PHE A 285 5.24 -3.67 4.63
N VAL A 286 6.23 -4.37 4.09
CA VAL A 286 7.22 -3.73 3.21
C VAL A 286 6.52 -3.26 1.94
N ALA A 287 6.76 -2.02 1.51
CA ALA A 287 6.01 -1.42 0.40
C ALA A 287 6.12 -2.15 -0.96
N GLY A 288 7.19 -2.94 -1.15
CA GLY A 288 7.39 -3.76 -2.35
C GLY A 288 6.82 -5.18 -2.24
N LEU A 289 6.22 -5.54 -1.10
CA LEU A 289 5.65 -6.87 -0.87
C LEU A 289 4.33 -7.03 -1.62
N ARG A 290 4.21 -8.10 -2.40
CA ARG A 290 2.94 -8.52 -3.02
C ARG A 290 2.23 -9.50 -2.10
N LEU A 291 0.94 -9.25 -1.82
CA LEU A 291 0.09 -10.15 -1.03
C LEU A 291 -1.19 -10.41 -1.80
N SER A 292 -1.48 -11.67 -2.14
CA SER A 292 -2.64 -12.05 -2.96
C SER A 292 -3.99 -11.64 -2.33
N ARG A 293 -4.05 -11.52 -1.01
CA ARG A 293 -5.23 -11.10 -0.24
C ARG A 293 -5.27 -9.61 0.07
N ALA A 294 -4.29 -8.82 -0.40
CA ALA A 294 -4.26 -7.38 -0.20
C ALA A 294 -4.45 -6.62 -1.52
N GLY A 295 -5.15 -5.48 -1.46
CA GLY A 295 -5.38 -4.60 -2.60
C GLY A 295 -5.64 -3.17 -2.14
N GLY A 296 -5.72 -2.23 -3.06
CA GLY A 296 -6.09 -0.85 -2.79
C GLY A 296 -7.59 -0.65 -2.97
N ARG A 297 -8.21 0.21 -2.15
CA ARG A 297 -9.54 0.73 -2.44
C ARG A 297 -9.39 1.98 -3.28
N GLU A 298 -9.66 1.88 -4.55
CA GLU A 298 -9.58 3.04 -5.44
C GLU A 298 -10.66 4.06 -5.13
N ALA A 299 -10.33 5.32 -5.32
CA ALA A 299 -11.18 6.45 -4.97
C ALA A 299 -11.32 7.43 -6.14
N VAL A 300 -12.53 7.94 -6.33
CA VAL A 300 -12.82 9.11 -7.18
C VAL A 300 -12.98 10.31 -6.25
N GLU A 301 -12.08 11.29 -6.36
CA GLU A 301 -12.13 12.51 -5.55
C GLU A 301 -13.11 13.52 -6.15
N CYS A 302 -13.89 14.17 -5.29
CA CYS A 302 -14.75 15.29 -5.67
C CYS A 302 -14.00 16.60 -5.41
N ALA A 303 -14.01 17.50 -6.38
CA ALA A 303 -13.47 18.84 -6.18
C ALA A 303 -14.36 19.64 -5.23
N LEU A 304 -13.76 20.55 -4.44
CA LEU A 304 -14.53 21.55 -3.71
C LEU A 304 -15.28 22.43 -4.71
N ALA A 305 -16.53 22.76 -4.39
CA ALA A 305 -17.29 23.72 -5.16
C ALA A 305 -16.60 25.09 -5.11
N THR A 306 -16.43 25.71 -6.27
CA THR A 306 -15.98 27.10 -6.34
C THR A 306 -17.10 27.99 -5.77
N PRO A 307 -16.79 28.95 -4.89
CA PRO A 307 -17.79 29.91 -4.39
C PRO A 307 -18.41 30.76 -5.50
#